data_AF-A0A1Z9ND75-F1
#
_entry.id   AF-A0A1Z9ND75-F1
#
_cell.length_a   1.000
_cell.length_b   1.000
_cell.length_c   1.000
_cell.angle_alpha   90.00
_cell.angle_beta   90.00
_cell.angle_gamma   90.00
#
_symmetry.space_group_name_H-M   'P 1'
#
loop_
_entity.id
_entity.type
_entity.pdbx_description
1 polymer ?
#
loop_
_entity_poly.entity_id
_entity_poly.type
_entity_poly.pdbx_seq_one_letter_code
_entity_poly.pdbx_strand_id
1 'polypeptide(L)' 'MKYVMYLLICTPLFSQKIIDPEMTMVWEPIPEIVTPGNLYSPPSDAIVLFDGTDLSQWSSAASGEESEWILNDDGSMTVK' A
#
# COMPACT_ATOMS: atom_id res chain seq x y z
N MET A 1 11.63 51.43 30.19
CA MET A 1 12.78 50.52 30.42
C MET A 1 12.36 49.06 30.64
N LYS A 2 11.47 48.73 31.58
CA LYS A 2 11.07 47.33 31.88
C LYS A 2 10.44 46.55 30.72
N TYR A 3 9.61 47.20 29.89
CA TYR A 3 8.94 46.55 28.75
C TYR A 3 9.85 46.35 27.53
N VAL A 4 10.90 47.17 27.39
CA VAL A 4 11.92 47.04 26.33
C VAL A 4 12.73 45.74 26.51
N MET A 5 13.01 45.38 27.76
CA MET A 5 13.71 44.14 28.11
C MET A 5 12.86 42.89 27.83
N TYR A 6 11.52 42.98 27.93
CA TYR A 6 10.61 41.89 27.58
C TYR A 6 10.50 41.67 26.06
N LEU A 7 10.63 42.73 25.26
CA LEU A 7 10.59 42.65 23.79
C LEU A 7 11.80 41.90 23.22
N LEU A 8 12.96 42.00 23.87
CA LEU A 8 14.22 41.37 23.46
C LEU A 8 14.29 39.86 23.73
N ILE A 9 13.47 39.33 24.65
CA ILE A 9 13.46 37.90 25.00
C ILE A 9 12.63 37.06 24.00
N CYS A 10 11.75 37.70 23.21
CA CYS A 10 10.82 37.03 22.31
C CYS A 10 11.36 36.80 20.87
N THR A 11 12.46 37.48 20.50
CA THR A 11 13.02 37.40 19.14
C THR A 11 13.60 36.04 18.70
N PRO A 12 14.15 35.16 19.58
CA PRO A 12 14.61 33.84 19.15
C PRO A 12 13.50 32.85 18.73
N LEU A 13 12.21 33.13 18.95
CA LEU A 13 11.12 32.26 18.48
C LEU A 13 11.00 32.21 16.94
N PHE A 14 11.56 33.21 16.23
CA PHE A 14 11.56 33.28 14.77
C PHE A 14 12.88 32.82 14.13
N SER A 15 13.80 32.23 14.90
CA SER A 15 15.10 31.73 14.41
C SER A 15 15.04 30.32 13.79
N GLN A 16 13.85 29.84 13.40
CA GLN A 16 13.77 28.60 12.64
C GLN A 16 14.19 28.87 11.20
N LYS A 17 15.41 28.42 10.87
CA LYS A 17 15.90 28.44 9.49
C LYS A 17 15.03 27.50 8.65
N ILE A 18 14.56 27.96 7.49
CA ILE A 18 13.97 27.07 6.49
C ILE A 18 15.03 26.03 6.14
N ILE A 19 14.74 24.77 6.46
CA ILE A 19 15.58 23.62 6.17
C ILE A 19 15.57 23.43 4.65
N ASP A 20 16.73 23.20 4.05
CA ASP A 20 16.84 22.79 2.66
C ASP A 20 16.03 21.51 2.43
N PRO A 21 15.01 21.50 1.55
CA PRO A 21 14.18 20.32 1.30
C PRO A 21 14.98 19.05 0.97
N GLU A 22 16.16 19.19 0.37
CA GLU A 22 17.02 18.05 0.03
C GLU A 22 17.49 17.26 1.26
N MET A 23 17.57 17.89 2.44
CA MET A 23 17.99 17.22 3.69
C MET A 23 17.02 16.14 4.17
N THR A 24 15.80 16.07 3.61
CA THR A 24 14.79 15.04 3.95
C THR A 24 14.41 14.16 2.76
N MET A 25 15.08 14.30 1.61
CA MET A 25 14.84 13.47 0.43
C MET A 25 15.73 12.23 0.46
N VAL A 26 15.11 11.06 0.60
CA VAL A 26 15.78 9.76 0.51
C VAL A 26 15.44 9.13 -0.84
N TRP A 27 16.46 8.80 -1.63
CA TRP A 27 16.31 8.29 -3.00
C TRP A 27 16.50 6.77 -3.12
N GLU A 28 16.91 6.11 -2.04
CA GLU A 28 17.23 4.68 -2.02
C GLU A 28 16.60 3.97 -0.80
N PRO A 29 16.22 2.69 -0.92
CA PRO A 29 16.35 1.86 -2.13
C PRO A 29 15.35 2.27 -3.22
N ILE A 30 15.72 2.01 -4.48
CA ILE A 30 14.80 2.17 -5.60
C ILE A 30 13.72 1.09 -5.46
N PRO A 31 12.42 1.44 -5.40
CA PRO A 31 11.35 0.45 -5.34
C PRO A 31 11.33 -0.45 -6.58
N GLU A 32 10.90 -1.71 -6.41
CA GLU A 32 10.70 -2.61 -7.55
C GLU A 32 9.61 -2.08 -8.49
N ILE A 33 9.81 -2.28 -9.79
CA ILE A 33 8.86 -1.85 -10.81
C ILE A 33 7.76 -2.91 -10.92
N VAL A 34 6.53 -2.52 -10.59
CA VAL A 34 5.34 -3.35 -10.73
C VAL A 34 4.51 -2.85 -11.90
N THR A 35 4.20 -3.75 -12.84
CA THR A 35 3.29 -3.43 -13.94
C THR A 35 1.86 -3.53 -13.43
N PRO A 36 1.03 -2.47 -13.54
CA PRO A 36 -0.36 -2.52 -13.12
C PRO A 36 -1.15 -3.48 -14.02
N GLY A 37 -2.20 -4.06 -13.47
CA GLY A 37 -3.13 -4.85 -14.27
C GLY A 37 -3.96 -3.99 -15.23
N ASN A 38 -4.58 -4.64 -16.20
CA ASN A 38 -5.51 -4.01 -17.13
C ASN A 38 -6.93 -4.05 -16.56
N LEU A 39 -7.54 -2.89 -16.33
CA LEU A 39 -8.88 -2.71 -15.75
C LEU A 39 -9.07 -3.45 -14.43
N TYR A 40 -9.39 -4.74 -14.50
CA TYR A 40 -9.71 -5.62 -13.38
C TYR A 40 -8.68 -6.75 -13.16
N SER A 41 -7.63 -6.84 -13.99
CA SER A 41 -6.60 -7.85 -13.78
C SER A 41 -5.68 -7.46 -12.61
N PRO A 42 -5.05 -8.44 -11.94
CA PRO A 42 -4.08 -8.17 -10.89
C PRO A 42 -2.78 -7.56 -11.46
N PRO A 43 -1.97 -6.87 -10.63
CA PRO A 43 -0.65 -6.38 -11.02
C PRO A 43 0.36 -7.53 -11.22
N SER A 44 1.52 -7.24 -11.80
CA SER A 44 2.52 -8.26 -12.17
C SER A 44 3.16 -9.01 -10.99
N ASP A 45 3.13 -8.41 -9.81
CA ASP A 45 3.71 -8.96 -8.57
C ASP A 45 2.67 -9.65 -7.68
N ALA A 46 1.40 -9.67 -8.09
CA ALA A 46 0.34 -10.28 -7.29
C ALA A 46 0.31 -11.80 -7.42
N ILE A 47 -0.06 -12.44 -6.31
CA ILE A 47 -0.50 -13.84 -6.30
C ILE A 47 -1.98 -13.84 -6.69
N VAL A 48 -2.29 -14.49 -7.80
CA VAL A 48 -3.68 -14.58 -8.30
C VAL A 48 -4.39 -15.73 -7.61
N LEU A 49 -5.29 -15.42 -6.68
CA LEU A 49 -6.04 -16.44 -5.92
C LEU A 49 -7.25 -17.00 -6.69
N PHE A 50 -7.80 -16.23 -7.62
CA PHE A 50 -8.92 -16.64 -8.47
C PHE A 50 -9.03 -15.67 -9.65
N ASP A 51 -9.10 -16.20 -10.86
CA ASP A 51 -9.29 -15.43 -12.11
C ASP A 51 -10.45 -15.96 -12.98
N GLY A 52 -11.22 -16.91 -12.44
CA GLY A 52 -12.33 -17.55 -13.13
C GLY A 52 -11.97 -18.84 -13.88
N THR A 53 -10.74 -19.33 -13.77
CA THR A 53 -10.32 -20.58 -14.43
C THR A 53 -10.41 -21.81 -13.53
N ASP A 54 -9.96 -21.72 -12.28
CA ASP A 54 -10.01 -22.81 -11.30
C ASP A 54 -9.92 -22.31 -9.85
N LEU A 55 -10.01 -23.24 -8.89
CA LEU A 55 -9.90 -22.99 -7.44
C LEU A 55 -8.63 -23.60 -6.84
N SER A 56 -7.57 -23.80 -7.63
CA SER A 56 -6.34 -24.49 -7.22
C SER A 56 -5.59 -23.80 -6.07
N GLN A 57 -5.83 -22.50 -5.86
CA GLN A 57 -5.26 -21.73 -4.75
C GLN A 57 -6.05 -21.86 -3.44
N TRP A 58 -7.14 -22.65 -3.45
CA TRP A 58 -8.04 -22.82 -2.31
C TRP A 58 -8.18 -24.28 -1.90
N SER A 59 -8.31 -24.49 -0.59
CA SER A 59 -8.64 -25.79 0.00
C SER A 59 -9.77 -25.66 1.01
N SER A 60 -10.49 -26.76 1.22
CA SER A 60 -11.51 -26.88 2.25
C SER A 60 -10.87 -26.69 3.62
N ALA A 61 -11.37 -25.73 4.41
CA ALA A 61 -10.90 -25.54 5.78
C ALA A 61 -11.21 -26.72 6.72
N ALA A 62 -12.20 -27.56 6.35
CA ALA A 62 -12.64 -28.70 7.16
C ALA A 62 -11.83 -29.97 6.86
N SER A 63 -11.57 -30.25 5.58
CA SER A 63 -10.87 -31.49 5.15
C SER A 63 -9.42 -31.25 4.73
N GLY A 64 -9.04 -30.02 4.37
CA GLY A 64 -7.75 -29.70 3.77
C GLY A 64 -7.63 -30.12 2.29
N GLU A 65 -8.66 -30.75 1.74
CA GLU A 65 -8.73 -31.18 0.33
C GLU A 65 -9.08 -30.01 -0.59
N GLU A 66 -9.17 -30.26 -1.90
CA GLU A 66 -9.54 -29.24 -2.89
C GLU A 66 -10.89 -28.59 -2.57
N SER A 67 -11.07 -27.33 -2.99
CA SER A 67 -12.33 -26.62 -2.81
C SER A 67 -13.47 -27.31 -3.56
N GLU A 68 -14.60 -27.55 -2.89
CA GLU A 68 -15.81 -28.12 -3.48
C GLU A 68 -16.80 -27.07 -4.00
N TRP A 69 -16.41 -25.79 -4.04
CA TRP A 69 -17.25 -24.75 -4.62
C TRP A 69 -17.44 -24.93 -6.13
N ILE A 70 -18.53 -24.39 -6.64
CA ILE A 70 -18.92 -24.56 -8.04
C ILE A 70 -18.25 -23.46 -8.87
N LEU A 71 -17.54 -23.86 -9.93
CA LEU A 71 -17.13 -22.95 -11.00
C LEU A 71 -18.21 -22.91 -12.07
N ASN A 72 -18.73 -21.71 -12.33
CA ASN A 72 -19.80 -21.50 -13.30
C ASN A 72 -19.25 -21.25 -14.71
N ASP A 73 -20.07 -21.44 -15.73
CA ASP A 73 -19.69 -21.23 -17.14
C ASP A 73 -19.28 -19.77 -17.46
N ASP A 74 -19.70 -18.80 -16.64
CA ASP A 74 -19.33 -17.39 -16.77
C ASP A 74 -18.01 -17.03 -16.06
N GLY A 75 -17.31 -18.02 -15.49
CA GLY A 75 -16.07 -17.85 -14.73
C GLY A 75 -16.28 -17.34 -13.30
N SER A 76 -17.52 -17.16 -12.85
CA SER A 76 -17.79 -16.87 -11.43
C SER A 76 -17.73 -18.15 -10.58
N MET A 77 -17.54 -17.98 -9.28
CA MET A 77 -17.65 -19.08 -8.32
C MET A 77 -18.93 -18.98 -7.50
N THR A 78 -19.43 -20.11 -7.01
CA THR A 78 -20.58 -20.16 -6.09
C THR A 78 -20.32 -21.12 -4.94
N VAL A 79 -20.64 -20.66 -3.73
CA VAL A 79 -20.54 -21.47 -2.51
C VAL A 79 -21.57 -22.59 -2.56
N LYS A 80 -21.15 -23.77 -2.14
CA LYS A 80 -22.00 -24.97 -2.03
C LYS A 80 -22.75 -25.01 -0.70
#